data_AF-A0ABD2VBP3-F1
#
_entry.id   AF-A0ABD2VBP3-F1
#
_cell.length_a   1.000
_cell.length_b   1.000
_cell.length_c   1.000
_cell.angle_alpha   90.00
_cell.angle_beta   90.00
_cell.angle_gamma   90.00
#
_symmetry.space_group_name_H-M   'P 1'
#
loop_
_entity.id
_entity.type
_entity.pdbx_description
1 polymer ?
#
loop_
_entity_poly.entity_id
_entity_poly.type
_entity_poly.pdbx_seq_one_letter_code
_entity_poly.pdbx_strand_id
1 'polypeptide(L)'
;MEDYLKVFVEETSFYNRLVLGTLLPESWWAPLPHLLQGWLHEAILSKEAMVLQISVAMKAMPWYCVLPSLSEYLIENGWTKCFARISDVEWLTYFINTAIYLVIIEFGIYWMHKLMHDIKPLYKYLHSTHHIYNKQNTLSPFAGMALHPLDGVLEAMPHVVALFVVPMHFTTHIPYGLLIFMTAYM
;
A
#
# COMPACT_ATOMS: atom_id res chain seq x y z
N MET A 1 -0.36 -8.89 36.12
CA MET A 1 0.41 -8.23 35.05
C MET A 1 1.73 -8.94 34.82
N GLU A 2 2.54 -9.19 35.86
CA GLU A 2 3.79 -9.96 35.73
C GLU A 2 3.60 -11.39 35.19
N ASP A 3 2.57 -12.11 35.65
CA ASP A 3 2.31 -13.47 35.13
C ASP A 3 1.90 -13.49 33.65
N TYR A 4 1.25 -12.43 33.18
CA TYR A 4 0.86 -12.32 31.77
C TYR A 4 2.05 -11.95 30.87
N LEU A 5 2.99 -11.13 31.36
CA LEU A 5 4.22 -10.83 30.64
C LEU A 5 5.11 -12.07 30.48
N LYS A 6 5.13 -12.97 31.47
CA LYS A 6 5.84 -14.25 31.35
C LYS A 6 5.28 -15.13 30.24
N VAL A 7 3.96 -15.20 30.12
CA VAL A 7 3.28 -15.95 29.04
C VAL A 7 3.69 -15.42 27.66
N PHE A 8 3.73 -14.11 27.46
CA PHE A 8 4.20 -13.52 26.18
C PHE A 8 5.67 -13.87 25.87
N VAL A 9 6.55 -13.82 26.87
CA VAL A 9 7.96 -14.17 26.69
C VAL A 9 8.10 -15.66 26.35
N GLU A 10 7.31 -16.54 26.96
CA GLU A 10 7.30 -17.97 26.66
C GLU A 10 6.82 -18.27 25.24
N GLU A 11 5.71 -17.66 24.80
CA GLU A 11 5.19 -17.82 23.44
C GLU A 11 6.19 -17.30 22.40
N THR A 12 6.68 -16.07 22.54
CA THR A 12 7.67 -15.49 21.60
C THR A 12 8.97 -16.29 21.57
N SER A 13 9.42 -16.82 22.71
CA SER A 13 10.58 -17.72 22.77
C SER A 13 10.31 -19.06 22.09
N PHE A 14 9.10 -19.60 22.19
CA PHE A 14 8.70 -20.81 21.48
C PHE A 14 8.73 -20.59 19.97
N TYR A 15 8.17 -19.49 19.47
CA TYR A 15 8.23 -19.13 18.05
C TYR A 15 9.65 -18.97 17.54
N ASN A 16 10.50 -18.23 18.26
CA ASN A 16 11.91 -18.06 17.90
C ASN A 16 12.64 -19.41 17.82
N ARG A 17 12.42 -20.32 18.79
CA ARG A 17 13.00 -21.67 18.76
C ARG A 17 12.52 -22.50 17.58
N LEU A 18 11.23 -22.43 17.26
CA LEU A 18 10.63 -23.18 16.16
C LEU A 18 11.19 -22.71 14.81
N VAL A 19 11.25 -21.39 14.57
CA VAL A 19 11.66 -20.84 13.27
C VAL A 19 13.18 -20.79 13.14
N LEU A 20 13.89 -20.26 14.12
CA LEU A 20 15.35 -20.16 14.06
C LEU A 20 16.02 -21.52 14.19
N GLY A 21 15.50 -22.41 15.06
CA GLY A 21 16.04 -23.76 15.24
C GLY A 21 15.85 -24.68 14.04
N THR A 22 14.88 -24.40 13.17
CA THR A 22 14.68 -25.17 11.92
C THR A 22 15.54 -24.63 10.76
N LEU A 23 15.88 -23.34 10.78
CA LEU A 23 16.57 -22.67 9.66
C LEU A 23 18.06 -22.42 9.91
N LEU A 24 18.49 -22.28 11.16
CA LEU A 24 19.84 -21.91 11.54
C LEU A 24 20.41 -22.82 12.64
N PRO A 25 21.72 -23.10 12.64
CA PRO A 25 22.39 -23.76 13.76
C PRO A 25 22.15 -23.00 15.06
N GLU A 26 21.88 -23.74 16.15
CA GLU A 26 21.57 -23.17 17.47
C GLU A 26 22.67 -22.22 17.98
N SER A 27 23.94 -22.51 17.66
CA SER A 27 25.09 -21.69 18.03
C SER A 27 25.07 -20.27 17.42
N TRP A 28 24.29 -20.03 16.37
CA TRP A 28 24.24 -18.74 15.68
C TRP A 28 23.21 -17.78 16.28
N TRP A 29 22.14 -18.29 16.92
CA TRP A 29 21.03 -17.45 17.36
C TRP A 29 20.68 -17.58 18.84
N ALA A 30 20.91 -18.73 19.47
CA ALA A 30 20.64 -18.93 20.91
C ALA A 30 21.38 -17.96 21.85
N PRO A 31 22.64 -17.53 21.59
CA PRO A 31 23.33 -16.58 22.47
C PRO A 31 22.86 -15.13 22.27
N LEU A 32 22.04 -14.84 21.26
CA LEU A 32 21.56 -13.49 21.00
C LEU A 32 20.57 -13.05 22.08
N PRO A 33 20.57 -11.76 22.47
CA PRO A 33 19.46 -11.15 23.22
C PRO A 33 18.12 -11.44 22.56
N HIS A 34 17.06 -11.63 23.36
CA HIS A 34 15.72 -12.01 22.87
C HIS A 34 15.20 -11.05 21.78
N LEU A 35 15.47 -9.74 21.91
CA LEU A 35 15.18 -8.73 20.88
C LEU A 35 15.81 -9.07 19.53
N LEU A 36 17.08 -9.49 19.51
CA LEU A 36 17.80 -9.84 18.28
C LEU A 36 17.37 -11.20 17.74
N GLN A 37 16.93 -12.13 18.60
CA GLN A 37 16.29 -13.36 18.14
C GLN A 37 14.97 -13.06 17.41
N GLY A 38 14.12 -12.19 17.98
CA GLY A 38 12.88 -11.75 17.33
C GLY A 38 13.14 -11.07 15.99
N TRP A 39 14.09 -10.11 15.96
CA TRP A 39 14.50 -9.46 14.72
C TRP A 39 15.00 -10.46 13.66
N LEU A 40 15.85 -11.41 14.05
CA LEU A 40 16.43 -12.39 13.12
C LEU A 40 15.34 -13.33 12.56
N HIS A 41 14.40 -13.75 13.42
CA HIS A 41 13.24 -14.56 13.02
C HIS A 41 12.40 -13.84 11.96
N GLU A 42 12.06 -12.58 12.19
CA GLU A 42 11.30 -11.76 11.24
C GLU A 42 12.11 -11.47 9.95
N ALA A 43 13.43 -11.24 10.07
CA ALA A 43 14.30 -10.92 8.95
C ALA A 43 14.50 -12.08 7.97
N ILE A 44 14.62 -13.33 8.47
CA ILE A 44 14.85 -14.50 7.62
C ILE A 44 13.61 -14.85 6.80
N LEU A 45 12.43 -14.83 7.43
CA LEU A 45 11.16 -15.07 6.75
C LEU A 45 10.84 -13.97 5.73
N SER A 46 11.22 -12.73 6.02
CA SER A 46 10.94 -11.60 5.15
C SER A 46 11.86 -11.50 3.94
N LYS A 47 13.14 -11.92 3.98
CA LYS A 47 14.07 -11.68 2.86
C LYS A 47 13.60 -12.25 1.51
N GLU A 48 13.16 -13.51 1.47
CA GLU A 48 12.71 -14.14 0.22
C GLU A 48 11.40 -13.50 -0.28
N ALA A 49 10.45 -13.28 0.64
CA ALA A 49 9.20 -12.60 0.35
C ALA A 49 9.43 -11.16 -0.14
N MET A 50 10.36 -10.43 0.48
CA MET A 50 10.77 -9.07 0.13
C MET A 50 11.37 -9.03 -1.27
N VAL A 51 12.32 -9.91 -1.60
CA VAL A 51 12.92 -9.93 -2.94
C VAL A 51 11.87 -10.23 -4.01
N LEU A 52 10.95 -11.16 -3.74
CA LEU A 52 9.84 -11.46 -4.64
C LEU A 52 8.90 -10.26 -4.80
N GLN A 53 8.48 -9.64 -3.70
CA GLN A 53 7.58 -8.48 -3.69
C GLN A 53 8.22 -7.26 -4.37
N ILE A 54 9.50 -7.00 -4.11
CA ILE A 54 10.29 -5.97 -4.81
C ILE A 54 10.30 -6.28 -6.31
N SER A 55 10.60 -7.51 -6.73
CA SER A 55 10.60 -7.89 -8.14
C SER A 55 9.22 -7.68 -8.79
N VAL A 56 8.13 -8.06 -8.13
CA VAL A 56 6.76 -7.87 -8.63
C VAL A 56 6.44 -6.37 -8.74
N ALA A 57 6.70 -5.61 -7.68
CA ALA A 57 6.48 -4.16 -7.66
C ALA A 57 7.28 -3.44 -8.76
N MET A 58 8.55 -3.79 -8.94
CA MET A 58 9.41 -3.20 -9.98
C MET A 58 8.92 -3.49 -11.41
N LYS A 59 8.30 -4.66 -11.65
CA LYS A 59 7.67 -4.97 -12.94
C LYS A 59 6.37 -4.20 -13.15
N ALA A 60 5.65 -3.90 -12.08
CA ALA A 60 4.40 -3.14 -12.13
C ALA A 60 4.59 -1.63 -12.21
N MET A 61 5.69 -1.10 -11.67
CA MET A 61 5.97 0.33 -11.57
C MET A 61 5.82 1.12 -12.89
N PRO A 62 6.33 0.65 -14.04
CA PRO A 62 6.15 1.39 -15.31
C PRO A 62 4.68 1.60 -15.68
N TRP A 63 3.81 0.67 -15.29
CA TRP A 63 2.38 0.75 -15.55
C TRP A 63 1.69 1.71 -14.58
N TYR A 64 2.14 1.80 -13.33
CA TYR A 64 1.61 2.78 -12.39
C TYR A 64 1.85 4.20 -12.86
N CYS A 65 2.93 4.45 -13.60
CA CYS A 65 3.22 5.76 -14.19
C CYS A 65 2.23 6.14 -15.32
N VAL A 66 1.51 5.20 -15.92
CA VAL A 66 0.57 5.48 -17.03
C VAL A 66 -0.57 6.39 -16.56
N LEU A 67 -1.14 6.12 -15.39
CA LEU A 67 -2.30 6.87 -14.91
C LEU A 67 -1.95 8.31 -14.49
N PRO A 68 -0.88 8.58 -13.72
CA PRO A 68 -0.38 9.93 -13.48
C PRO A 68 -0.03 10.67 -14.78
N SER A 69 0.66 10.02 -15.72
CA SER A 69 1.00 10.64 -17.01
C SER A 69 -0.25 11.04 -17.80
N LEU A 70 -1.28 10.17 -17.80
CA LEU A 70 -2.57 10.49 -18.40
C LEU A 70 -3.26 11.64 -17.67
N SER A 71 -3.24 11.64 -16.33
CA SER A 71 -3.80 12.71 -15.50
C SER A 71 -3.15 14.06 -15.83
N GLU A 72 -1.82 14.11 -15.88
CA GLU A 72 -1.05 15.30 -16.25
C GLU A 72 -1.43 15.80 -17.64
N TYR A 73 -1.48 14.91 -18.64
CA TYR A 73 -1.93 15.26 -19.98
C TYR A 73 -3.35 15.86 -19.99
N LEU A 74 -4.29 15.28 -19.24
CA LEU A 74 -5.66 15.78 -19.13
C LEU A 74 -5.73 17.16 -18.44
N ILE A 75 -4.87 17.39 -17.45
CA ILE A 75 -4.73 18.67 -16.75
C ILE A 75 -4.15 19.74 -17.68
N GLU A 76 -3.06 19.43 -18.40
CA GLU A 76 -2.40 20.33 -19.34
C GLU A 76 -3.32 20.78 -20.49
N ASN A 77 -4.21 19.89 -20.94
CA ASN A 77 -5.22 20.20 -21.96
C ASN A 77 -6.45 20.97 -21.41
N GLY A 78 -6.49 21.24 -20.10
CA GLY A 78 -7.60 21.96 -19.46
C GLY A 78 -8.90 21.17 -19.38
N TRP A 79 -8.85 19.84 -19.47
CA TRP A 79 -10.06 18.99 -19.42
C TRP A 79 -10.54 18.72 -17.99
N THR A 80 -9.71 18.99 -17.00
CA THR A 80 -10.03 18.83 -15.57
C THR A 80 -10.23 20.18 -14.89
N LYS A 81 -10.70 20.17 -13.64
CA LYS A 81 -10.82 21.36 -12.79
C LYS A 81 -9.57 21.62 -11.97
N CYS A 82 -8.42 21.04 -12.35
CA CYS A 82 -7.18 21.22 -11.63
C CYS A 82 -6.61 22.63 -11.83
N PHE A 83 -6.10 23.24 -10.76
CA PHE A 83 -5.51 24.58 -10.80
C PHE A 83 -4.08 24.57 -10.24
N ALA A 84 -3.24 25.46 -10.76
CA ALA A 84 -1.80 25.44 -10.49
C ALA A 84 -1.40 26.21 -9.22
N ARG A 85 -2.12 27.27 -8.83
CA ARG A 85 -1.75 28.10 -7.67
C ARG A 85 -2.87 28.15 -6.65
N ILE A 86 -2.53 27.99 -5.37
CA ILE A 86 -3.50 28.12 -4.27
C ILE A 86 -4.17 29.51 -4.27
N SER A 87 -3.46 30.54 -4.70
CA SER A 87 -4.01 31.91 -4.82
C SER A 87 -5.12 32.08 -5.85
N ASP A 88 -5.33 31.09 -6.74
CA ASP A 88 -6.41 31.13 -7.73
C ASP A 88 -7.78 30.82 -7.10
N VAL A 89 -7.81 30.42 -5.82
CA VAL A 89 -9.03 30.16 -5.03
C VAL A 89 -8.90 30.75 -3.63
N GLU A 90 -10.04 31.09 -3.02
CA GLU A 90 -10.05 31.51 -1.61
C GLU A 90 -9.68 30.34 -0.69
N TRP A 91 -9.01 30.62 0.43
CA TRP A 91 -8.57 29.60 1.38
C TRP A 91 -9.71 28.71 1.89
N LEU A 92 -10.87 29.29 2.19
CA LEU A 92 -12.02 28.51 2.66
C LEU A 92 -12.51 27.54 1.57
N THR A 93 -12.63 28.01 0.33
CA THR A 93 -12.99 27.18 -0.82
C THR A 93 -11.95 26.10 -1.08
N TYR A 94 -10.66 26.41 -0.96
CA TYR A 94 -9.57 25.44 -1.07
C TYR A 94 -9.75 24.28 -0.07
N PHE A 95 -9.99 24.58 1.21
CA PHE A 95 -10.17 23.54 2.23
C PHE A 95 -11.45 22.74 2.04
N ILE A 96 -12.57 23.39 1.69
CA ILE A 96 -13.83 22.70 1.41
C ILE A 96 -13.66 21.77 0.20
N ASN A 97 -13.08 22.26 -0.89
CA ASN A 97 -12.81 21.44 -2.08
C ASN A 97 -11.89 20.27 -1.75
N THR A 98 -10.84 20.50 -0.96
CA THR A 98 -9.93 19.42 -0.52
C THR A 98 -10.69 18.38 0.29
N ALA A 99 -11.54 18.78 1.24
CA ALA A 99 -12.34 17.85 2.04
C ALA A 99 -13.31 17.03 1.18
N ILE A 100 -14.04 17.68 0.26
CA ILE A 100 -14.95 16.99 -0.67
C ILE A 100 -14.18 16.03 -1.59
N TYR A 101 -13.02 16.47 -2.08
CA TYR A 101 -12.13 15.67 -2.92
C TYR A 101 -11.68 14.38 -2.21
N LEU A 102 -11.25 14.49 -0.95
CA LEU A 102 -10.88 13.33 -0.14
C LEU A 102 -12.07 12.39 0.09
N VAL A 103 -13.25 12.92 0.41
CA VAL A 103 -14.46 12.08 0.59
C VAL A 103 -14.80 11.30 -0.68
N ILE A 104 -14.72 11.94 -1.85
CA ILE A 104 -14.99 11.29 -3.14
C ILE A 104 -13.96 10.18 -3.42
N ILE A 105 -12.68 10.44 -3.14
CA ILE A 105 -11.61 9.46 -3.33
C ILE A 105 -11.79 8.27 -2.41
N GLU A 106 -11.91 8.49 -1.11
CA GLU A 106 -12.03 7.41 -0.12
C GLU A 106 -13.24 6.53 -0.44
N PHE A 107 -14.37 7.16 -0.78
CA PHE A 107 -15.54 6.44 -1.24
C PHE A 107 -15.28 5.67 -2.54
N GLY A 108 -14.64 6.30 -3.53
CA GLY A 108 -14.33 5.69 -4.81
C GLY A 108 -13.37 4.51 -4.70
N ILE A 109 -12.33 4.61 -3.88
CA ILE A 109 -11.37 3.53 -3.59
C ILE A 109 -12.10 2.38 -2.91
N TYR A 110 -12.90 2.66 -1.87
CA TYR A 110 -13.68 1.63 -1.19
C TYR A 110 -14.55 0.84 -2.19
N TRP A 111 -15.30 1.54 -3.05
CA TRP A 111 -16.16 0.88 -4.02
C TRP A 111 -15.36 0.15 -5.10
N MET A 112 -14.25 0.72 -5.58
CA MET A 112 -13.39 0.05 -6.55
C MET A 112 -12.85 -1.26 -5.99
N HIS A 113 -12.27 -1.21 -4.79
CA HIS A 113 -11.74 -2.37 -4.09
C HIS A 113 -12.84 -3.43 -3.85
N LYS A 114 -14.01 -2.99 -3.37
CA LYS A 114 -15.17 -3.87 -3.21
C LYS A 114 -15.60 -4.53 -4.52
N LEU A 115 -15.66 -3.77 -5.62
CA LEU A 115 -15.99 -4.31 -6.94
C LEU A 115 -14.96 -5.34 -7.41
N MET A 116 -13.68 -5.13 -7.13
CA MET A 116 -12.63 -6.10 -7.46
C MET A 116 -12.74 -7.39 -6.65
N HIS A 117 -13.30 -7.33 -5.44
CA HIS A 117 -13.66 -8.51 -4.65
C HIS A 117 -14.94 -9.20 -5.14
N ASP A 118 -15.98 -8.43 -5.43
CA ASP A 118 -17.31 -8.97 -5.77
C ASP A 118 -17.36 -9.55 -7.20
N ILE A 119 -16.61 -8.97 -8.15
CA ILE A 119 -16.58 -9.39 -9.55
C ILE A 119 -15.53 -10.49 -9.74
N LYS A 120 -15.98 -11.74 -9.91
CA LYS A 120 -15.11 -12.93 -9.99
C LYS A 120 -13.93 -12.84 -10.97
N PRO A 121 -14.08 -12.33 -12.21
CA PRO A 121 -12.94 -12.13 -13.10
C PRO A 121 -11.91 -11.12 -12.57
N LEU A 122 -12.35 -10.00 -12.00
CA LEU A 122 -11.45 -8.98 -11.44
C LEU A 122 -10.67 -9.56 -10.27
N TYR A 123 -11.36 -10.28 -9.38
CA TYR A 123 -10.71 -10.96 -8.27
C TYR A 123 -9.67 -11.95 -8.77
N LYS A 124 -10.07 -12.88 -9.65
CA LYS A 124 -9.21 -13.99 -10.07
C LYS A 124 -7.95 -13.51 -10.79
N TYR A 125 -8.07 -12.55 -11.71
CA TYR A 125 -6.98 -12.16 -12.59
C TYR A 125 -6.18 -10.96 -12.12
N LEU A 126 -6.77 -10.08 -11.32
CA LEU A 126 -6.11 -8.84 -10.86
C LEU A 126 -5.84 -8.92 -9.36
N HIS A 127 -6.90 -9.00 -8.56
CA HIS A 127 -6.84 -8.74 -7.12
C HIS A 127 -6.30 -9.91 -6.28
N SER A 128 -6.37 -11.15 -6.79
CA SER A 128 -5.88 -12.34 -6.09
C SER A 128 -4.38 -12.28 -5.79
N THR A 129 -3.61 -11.62 -6.64
CA THR A 129 -2.15 -11.46 -6.49
C THR A 129 -1.81 -10.68 -5.22
N HIS A 130 -2.55 -9.60 -4.95
CA HIS A 130 -2.39 -8.80 -3.74
C HIS A 130 -2.64 -9.64 -2.46
N HIS A 131 -3.72 -10.44 -2.44
CA HIS A 131 -4.04 -11.32 -1.30
C HIS A 131 -3.05 -12.47 -1.07
N ILE A 132 -2.31 -12.89 -2.10
CA ILE A 132 -1.28 -13.93 -1.96
C ILE A 132 -0.10 -13.41 -1.13
N TYR A 133 0.26 -12.14 -1.28
CA TYR A 133 1.41 -11.54 -0.61
C TYR A 133 1.10 -10.95 0.76
N ASN A 134 -0.18 -10.68 1.05
CA ASN A 134 -0.65 -10.17 2.35
C ASN A 134 -0.95 -11.30 3.37
N LYS A 135 -0.25 -12.44 3.29
CA LYS A 135 -0.33 -13.50 4.30
C LYS A 135 0.66 -13.20 5.42
N GLN A 136 0.31 -13.56 6.67
CA GLN A 136 1.14 -13.30 7.86
C GLN A 136 2.60 -13.76 7.71
N ASN A 137 2.84 -14.87 7.01
CA ASN A 137 4.17 -15.43 6.80
C ASN A 137 4.94 -14.84 5.59
N THR A 138 4.32 -13.96 4.80
CA THR A 138 4.93 -13.26 3.68
C THR A 138 4.80 -11.74 3.80
N LEU A 139 4.29 -11.23 4.92
CA LEU A 139 4.04 -9.81 5.13
C LEU A 139 5.37 -9.05 5.18
N SER A 140 5.50 -8.03 4.34
CA SER A 140 6.66 -7.13 4.35
C SER A 140 6.21 -5.72 3.92
N PRO A 141 7.05 -4.69 4.14
CA PRO A 141 6.75 -3.32 3.69
C PRO A 141 6.47 -3.20 2.19
N PHE A 142 6.91 -4.16 1.37
CA PHE A 142 6.70 -4.18 -0.08
C PHE A 142 5.44 -4.93 -0.52
N ALA A 143 4.76 -5.63 0.40
CA ALA A 143 3.60 -6.46 0.08
C ALA A 143 2.46 -5.63 -0.52
N GLY A 144 2.22 -4.42 0.02
CA GLY A 144 1.22 -3.49 -0.51
C GLY A 144 1.50 -3.01 -1.94
N MET A 145 2.77 -3.05 -2.38
CA MET A 145 3.18 -2.63 -3.73
C MET A 145 3.26 -3.80 -4.73
N ALA A 146 3.22 -5.04 -4.23
CA ALA A 146 3.37 -6.27 -5.01
C ALA A 146 2.03 -6.74 -5.57
N LEU A 147 1.40 -5.92 -6.40
CA LEU A 147 0.07 -6.14 -6.95
C LEU A 147 0.09 -6.23 -8.48
N HIS A 148 -1.01 -6.70 -9.08
CA HIS A 148 -1.11 -6.76 -10.52
C HIS A 148 -1.18 -5.32 -11.07
N PRO A 149 -0.44 -4.93 -12.12
CA PRO A 149 -0.39 -3.55 -12.60
C PRO A 149 -1.75 -2.84 -12.76
N LEU A 150 -2.72 -3.54 -13.33
CA LEU A 150 -4.08 -3.03 -13.51
C LEU A 150 -4.88 -2.88 -12.20
N ASP A 151 -4.60 -3.69 -11.19
CA ASP A 151 -5.20 -3.57 -9.85
C ASP A 151 -4.85 -2.19 -9.26
N GLY A 152 -3.57 -1.81 -9.37
CA GLY A 152 -3.07 -0.51 -8.93
C GLY A 152 -3.68 0.66 -9.70
N VAL A 153 -3.76 0.53 -11.02
CA VAL A 153 -4.38 1.55 -11.88
C VAL A 153 -5.87 1.72 -11.57
N LEU A 154 -6.60 0.62 -11.36
CA LEU A 154 -8.03 0.66 -11.06
C LEU A 154 -8.29 1.34 -9.72
N GLU A 155 -7.57 0.96 -8.67
CA GLU A 155 -7.71 1.58 -7.35
C GLU A 155 -7.29 3.06 -7.32
N ALA A 156 -6.30 3.47 -8.13
CA ALA A 156 -5.91 4.87 -8.24
C ALA A 156 -6.84 5.71 -9.14
N MET A 157 -7.67 5.08 -9.97
CA MET A 157 -8.58 5.76 -10.92
C MET A 157 -9.49 6.83 -10.27
N PRO A 158 -10.07 6.63 -9.07
CA PRO A 158 -10.90 7.65 -8.41
C PRO A 158 -10.21 9.00 -8.25
N HIS A 159 -8.88 9.04 -8.08
CA HIS A 159 -8.12 10.29 -7.98
C HIS A 159 -8.22 11.14 -9.24
N VAL A 160 -8.15 10.51 -10.42
CA VAL A 160 -8.22 11.17 -11.73
C VAL A 160 -9.67 11.57 -12.03
N VAL A 161 -10.63 10.69 -11.76
CA VAL A 161 -12.06 10.97 -11.98
C VAL A 161 -12.53 12.15 -11.12
N ALA A 162 -12.06 12.23 -9.86
CA ALA A 162 -12.42 13.31 -8.95
C ALA A 162 -12.00 14.70 -9.46
N LEU A 163 -10.90 14.81 -10.24
CA LEU A 163 -10.45 16.07 -10.83
C LEU A 163 -11.42 16.66 -11.86
N PHE A 164 -12.31 15.85 -12.45
CA PHE A 164 -13.35 16.35 -13.35
C PHE A 164 -14.53 16.96 -12.58
N VAL A 165 -14.70 16.59 -11.31
CA VAL A 165 -15.87 16.95 -10.49
C VAL A 165 -15.55 18.12 -9.58
N VAL A 166 -14.42 18.08 -8.87
CA VAL A 166 -14.05 19.04 -7.83
C VAL A 166 -12.76 19.78 -8.20
N PRO A 167 -12.72 21.13 -8.08
CA PRO A 167 -11.49 21.87 -8.31
C PRO A 167 -10.42 21.51 -7.27
N MET A 168 -9.24 21.11 -7.73
CA MET A 168 -8.15 20.69 -6.85
C MET A 168 -6.80 21.28 -7.28
N HIS A 169 -6.01 21.70 -6.30
CA HIS A 169 -4.67 22.22 -6.52
C HIS A 169 -3.71 21.10 -6.97
N PHE A 170 -2.94 21.35 -8.01
CA PHE A 170 -2.03 20.38 -8.65
C PHE A 170 -1.04 19.75 -7.66
N THR A 171 -0.30 20.58 -6.92
CA THR A 171 0.70 20.10 -5.96
C THR A 171 0.08 19.47 -4.73
N THR A 172 -1.21 19.71 -4.47
CA THR A 172 -1.94 19.01 -3.40
C THR A 172 -2.40 17.64 -3.90
N HIS A 173 -2.87 17.56 -5.13
CA HIS A 173 -3.30 16.32 -5.78
C HIS A 173 -2.18 15.27 -5.87
N ILE A 174 -0.98 15.65 -6.31
CA ILE A 174 0.13 14.70 -6.59
C ILE A 174 0.56 13.90 -5.34
N PRO A 175 0.89 14.53 -4.19
CA PRO A 175 1.27 13.80 -2.99
C PRO A 175 0.15 12.95 -2.44
N TYR A 176 -1.11 13.38 -2.50
CA TYR A 176 -2.24 12.56 -2.03
C TYR A 176 -2.47 11.35 -2.94
N GLY A 177 -2.32 11.49 -4.26
CA GLY A 177 -2.36 10.37 -5.19
C GLY A 177 -1.27 9.34 -4.94
N LEU A 178 -0.05 9.78 -4.61
CA LEU A 178 1.07 8.89 -4.32
C LEU A 178 1.02 8.29 -2.91
N LEU A 179 0.59 9.07 -1.91
CA LEU A 179 0.56 8.65 -0.50
C LEU A 179 -0.59 7.67 -0.25
N ILE A 180 -1.79 7.93 -0.78
CA ILE A 180 -2.93 7.03 -0.63
C ILE A 180 -2.70 5.73 -1.41
N PHE A 181 -2.04 5.79 -2.57
CA PHE A 181 -1.57 4.60 -3.28
C PHE A 181 -0.55 3.77 -2.49
N MET A 182 0.08 4.30 -1.43
CA MET A 182 0.99 3.53 -0.59
C MET A 182 0.29 3.01 0.67
N THR A 183 -0.76 3.68 1.14
CA THR A 183 -1.47 3.33 2.38
C THR A 183 -2.73 2.50 2.18
N ALA A 184 -3.40 2.59 1.04
CA ALA A 184 -4.62 1.82 0.75
C ALA A 184 -4.37 0.31 0.58
N TYR A 185 -3.10 -0.10 0.44
CA TYR A 185 -2.69 -1.49 0.23
C TYR A 185 -2.00 -2.13 1.45
N MET A 186 -2.08 -1.49 2.62
CA MET A 186 -1.59 -2.05 3.89
C MET A 186 -2.71 -2.77 4.66
#